data_AF-A0AAU4UMA5-F1
#
_entry.id   AF-A0AAU4UMA5-F1
#
_cell.length_a   1.000
_cell.length_b   1.000
_cell.length_c   1.000
_cell.angle_alpha   90.00
_cell.angle_beta   90.00
_cell.angle_gamma   90.00
#
_symmetry.space_group_name_H-M   'P 1'
#
loop_
_entity.id
_entity.type
_entity.pdbx_description
1 polymer ?
#
loop_
_entity_poly.entity_id
_entity_poly.type
_entity_poly.pdbx_seq_one_letter_code
_entity_poly.pdbx_strand_id
1 'polypeptide(L)' 'MSAEDESPGVIQRPYVASEAHECKQRAEDPAKRLEERLVWAVLAVAAELHIIRKEKRRGR' A
#
# COMPACT_ATOMS: atom_id res chain seq x y z
N MET A 1 28.15 6.67 32.33
CA MET A 1 27.28 5.59 31.84
C MET A 1 25.86 6.10 31.94
N SER A 2 25.27 6.51 30.82
CA SER A 2 23.85 6.86 30.75
C SER A 2 23.23 5.89 29.76
N ALA A 3 22.32 5.06 30.26
CA ALA A 3 21.53 4.15 29.46
C ALA A 3 20.49 5.00 28.71
N GLU A 4 20.66 5.14 27.40
CA GLU A 4 19.66 5.74 26.54
C GLU A 4 18.59 4.69 26.23
N ASP A 5 17.38 5.07 26.58
CA ASP A 5 16.10 4.38 26.51
C ASP A 5 15.83 3.88 25.08
N GLU A 6 16.09 2.59 24.83
CA GLU A 6 15.80 1.91 23.57
C GLU A 6 14.30 1.63 23.49
N SER A 7 13.52 2.69 23.25
CA SER A 7 12.09 2.59 22.97
C SER A 7 11.92 1.79 21.67
N PRO A 8 11.24 0.62 21.67
CA PRO A 8 11.15 -0.20 20.47
C PRO A 8 10.30 0.56 19.46
N GLY A 9 10.98 1.16 18.48
CA GLY A 9 10.38 1.88 17.39
C GLY A 9 9.33 0.98 16.76
N VAL A 10 8.06 1.30 16.96
CA VAL A 10 6.95 0.62 16.30
C VAL A 10 7.21 0.81 14.81
N ILE A 11 7.72 -0.23 14.17
CA ILE A 11 7.88 -0.26 12.73
C ILE A 11 6.47 -0.12 12.17
N GLN A 12 6.07 1.11 11.84
CA GLN A 12 4.86 1.39 11.09
C GLN A 12 5.08 0.78 9.72
N ARG A 13 4.71 -0.49 9.59
CA ARG A 13 4.68 -1.15 8.30
C ARG A 13 3.77 -0.31 7.42
N PRO A 14 4.20 0.06 6.20
CA PRO A 14 3.34 0.79 5.30
C PRO A 14 2.05 -0.01 5.16
N TYR A 15 0.92 0.68 5.33
CA TYR A 15 -0.37 0.06 5.12
C TYR A 15 -0.39 -0.53 3.70
N VAL A 16 -0.47 -1.86 3.63
CA VAL A 16 -0.62 -2.57 2.36
C VAL A 16 -2.12 -2.75 2.18
N ALA A 17 -2.70 -2.01 1.24
CA ALA A 17 -4.09 -2.25 0.90
C ALA A 17 -4.21 -3.69 0.40
N SER A 18 -5.07 -4.47 1.06
CA SER A 18 -5.29 -5.88 0.75
C SER A 18 -5.97 -6.07 -0.60
N GLU A 19 -6.65 -5.04 -1.12
CA GLU A 19 -7.46 -5.13 -2.34
C GLU A 19 -7.23 -3.91 -3.24
N ALA A 20 -7.04 -4.17 -4.54
CA ALA A 20 -6.88 -3.13 -5.55
C ALA A 20 -8.04 -2.12 -5.54
N HIS A 21 -9.23 -2.57 -5.18
CA HIS A 21 -10.43 -1.74 -5.08
C HIS A 21 -10.31 -0.63 -4.04
N GLU A 22 -9.71 -0.92 -2.88
CA GLU A 22 -9.56 0.06 -1.80
C GLU A 22 -8.53 1.15 -2.17
N CYS A 23 -7.45 0.78 -2.87
CA CYS A 23 -6.50 1.75 -3.42
C CYS A 23 -7.16 2.69 -4.42
N LYS A 24 -8.05 2.18 -5.28
CA LYS A 24 -8.78 3.03 -6.24
C LYS A 24 -9.66 4.06 -5.55
N GLN A 25 -10.42 3.64 -4.54
CA GLN A 25 -11.27 4.56 -3.78
C GLN A 25 -10.45 5.69 -3.16
N ARG A 26 -9.28 5.37 -2.57
CA ARG A 26 -8.39 6.40 -1.99
C ARG A 26 -7.72 7.28 -3.05
N ALA A 27 -7.45 6.78 -4.25
CA ALA A 27 -6.93 7.57 -5.36
C ALA A 27 -7.95 8.57 -5.91
N GLU A 28 -9.24 8.25 -5.81
CA GLU A 28 -10.35 9.08 -6.29
C GLU A 28 -10.86 10.08 -5.25
N ASP A 29 -10.51 9.88 -3.97
CA ASP A 29 -10.94 10.73 -2.85
C ASP A 29 -10.46 12.18 -3.00
N PRO A 30 -11.36 13.16 -3.23
CA PRO A 30 -10.99 14.56 -3.41
C PRO A 30 -10.53 15.23 -2.11
N ALA A 31 -10.77 14.62 -0.94
CA ALA A 31 -10.29 15.13 0.34
C ALA A 31 -8.78 14.91 0.55
N LYS A 32 -8.14 14.08 -0.28
CA LYS A 32 -6.69 13.80 -0.22
C LYS A 32 -5.89 14.72 -1.13
N ARG A 33 -4.63 14.96 -0.73
CA ARG A 33 -3.67 15.68 -1.55
C ARG A 33 -3.37 14.92 -2.84
N LEU A 34 -3.03 15.65 -3.90
CA LEU A 34 -2.75 15.05 -5.21
C LEU A 34 -1.65 13.99 -5.12
N GLU A 35 -0.56 14.29 -4.40
CA GLU A 35 0.58 13.38 -4.26
C GLU A 35 0.16 12.07 -3.57
N GLU A 36 -0.66 12.17 -2.52
CA GLU A 36 -1.20 11.00 -1.82
C GLU A 36 -2.10 10.17 -2.73
N ARG A 37 -2.99 10.82 -3.48
CA ARG A 37 -3.87 10.16 -4.46
C ARG A 37 -3.08 9.45 -5.55
N LEU A 38 -1.98 10.03 -6.01
CA LEU A 38 -1.08 9.40 -6.99
C LEU A 38 -0.40 8.15 -6.43
N VAL A 39 0.04 8.19 -5.16
CA VAL A 39 0.58 6.99 -4.49
C VAL A 39 -0.48 5.88 -4.43
N TRP A 40 -1.71 6.22 -4.04
CA TRP A 40 -2.82 5.26 -4.05
C TRP A 40 -3.12 4.68 -5.43
N ALA A 41 -3.06 5.51 -6.48
CA ALA A 41 -3.24 5.04 -7.85
C ALA A 41 -2.15 4.02 -8.27
N VAL A 42 -0.88 4.29 -7.93
CA VAL A 42 0.23 3.35 -8.20
C VAL A 42 0.03 2.03 -7.45
N LEU A 43 -0.38 2.09 -6.18
CA LEU A 43 -0.65 0.89 -5.38
C LEU A 43 -1.82 0.07 -5.95
N ALA A 44 -2.86 0.71 -6.49
CA ALA A 44 -3.96 0.02 -7.16
C ALA A 44 -3.45 -0.80 -8.36
N VAL A 45 -2.66 -0.16 -9.24
CA VAL A 45 -2.09 -0.81 -10.43
C VAL A 45 -1.17 -1.97 -10.04
N ALA A 46 -0.33 -1.78 -9.02
CA ALA A 46 0.56 -2.83 -8.54
C ALA A 46 -0.21 -4.05 -8.01
N ALA A 47 -1.31 -3.83 -7.28
CA ALA A 47 -2.18 -4.89 -6.79
C ALA A 47 -2.87 -5.66 -7.93
N GLU A 48 -3.40 -4.96 -8.94
CA GLU A 48 -3.99 -5.61 -10.12
C GLU A 48 -2.98 -6.45 -10.89
N LEU A 49 -1.78 -5.91 -11.10
CA LEU A 49 -0.71 -6.64 -11.77
C LEU A 49 -0.31 -7.91 -10.99
N HIS A 50 -0.29 -7.83 -9.66
CA HIS A 50 -0.05 -9.00 -8.81
C HIS A 50 -1.14 -10.07 -9.01
N ILE A 51 -2.42 -9.67 -9.02
CA ILE A 51 -3.57 -10.58 -9.24
C ILE A 51 -3.45 -11.26 -10.61
N ILE A 52 -3.22 -10.50 -11.68
CA ILE A 52 -3.05 -11.05 -13.04
C ILE A 52 -1.89 -12.07 -13.09
N ARG A 53 -0.74 -11.73 -12.48
CA ARG A 53 0.43 -12.63 -12.41
C ARG A 53 0.14 -13.89 -11.60
N LYS A 54 -0.72 -13.81 -10.58
CA LYS A 54 -1.12 -14.94 -9.75
C LYS A 54 -2.09 -15.85 -10.51
N GLU A 55 -3.06 -15.29 -11.21
CA GLU A 55 -4.01 -16.04 -12.05
C GLU A 55 -3.32 -16.74 -13.21
N LYS A 56 -2.41 -16.05 -13.92
CA LYS A 56 -1.60 -16.65 -14.99
C LYS A 56 -0.73 -17.81 -14.50
N ARG A 57 -0.29 -17.79 -13.24
CA ARG A 57 0.46 -18.89 -12.62
C ARG A 57 -0.43 -20.08 -12.22
N ARG A 58 -1.70 -19.83 -11.87
CA ARG A 58 -2.66 -20.87 -11.49
C ARG A 58 -3.27 -21.61 -12.68
N GLY A 59 -3.31 -20.97 -13.85
CA GLY A 59 -3.79 -21.57 -15.10
C GLY A 59 -2.73 -22.36 -15.88
N ARG A 60 -1.54 -22.58 -15.31
CA ARG A 60 -0.52 -23.53 -15.78
C ARG A 60 -0.54 -24.75 -14.88
#